data_AF-A0A370Q8M1-F1
#
_entry.id   AF-A0A370Q8M1-F1
#
_cell.length_a   1.000
_cell.length_b   1.000
_cell.length_c   1.000
_cell.angle_alpha   90.00
_cell.angle_beta   90.00
_cell.angle_gamma   90.00
#
_symmetry.space_group_name_H-M   'P 1'
#
loop_
_entity.id
_entity.type
_entity.pdbx_description
1 polymer ?
#
loop_
_entity_poly.entity_id
_entity_poly.type
_entity_poly.pdbx_seq_one_letter_code
_entity_poly.pdbx_strand_id
1 'polypeptide(L)'
;MLSAAALMCVSMMMAQFNTSDVNQVGSGNTSTVSQAGLTNDSDVDSVGDDNDSSVAQNGTSNTSEVRQTGGGPGGDGLSDNNSSTVTQDGTTNNQFVWQDGDDNTASLDQDGTSNDSYVDQWGDDSSSTTTQNGSNNDSDVFQGYGVAGDGSHTSIVNQQGDDNVSTVDQNGGTGNDSEVIQLGENNLSDVDQTGNDNDSFVIQGPQMDNISDVEQNGDDNDSFVDQWGDSNNSNVDQDGNDNSSVVLQGQIGDSNISNVIQNGNSNISNVAQIGNFNGSGVSQTGDDNDSDVDQTGNANSSLVNQNGNDNDSVVDQDGNNNSSGVAQIGDMNDSSVTQDGTLNDSSVLQDGNNNISDVDQTGFGNFSDVKQFGDENDSDVDQNGDFNVSGVIQTGLQHVSIVNQDGNSNVSTVNQNGNNHFSNVNQVGNGNSSSVSQSN
;
A
#
# COMPACT_ATOMS: atom_id res chain seq x y z
N MET A 1 69.10 -40.19 -6.38
CA MET A 1 67.87 -40.59 -7.07
C MET A 1 66.79 -39.65 -6.61
N LEU A 2 66.56 -38.61 -7.42
CA LEU A 2 65.46 -37.66 -7.23
C LEU A 2 64.15 -38.38 -7.55
N SER A 3 63.17 -38.26 -6.67
CA SER A 3 61.89 -38.94 -6.71
C SER A 3 61.04 -38.51 -7.91
N ALA A 4 60.82 -39.45 -8.83
CA ALA A 4 59.62 -39.48 -9.64
C ALA A 4 58.43 -39.80 -8.71
N ALA A 5 57.31 -39.08 -8.87
CA ALA A 5 56.05 -39.19 -8.11
C ALA A 5 55.93 -38.30 -6.86
N ALA A 6 55.84 -36.98 -7.06
CA ALA A 6 54.88 -36.14 -6.37
C ALA A 6 54.78 -34.80 -7.13
N LEU A 7 53.55 -34.32 -7.35
CA LEU A 7 53.22 -32.99 -7.87
C LEU A 7 53.18 -32.78 -9.39
N MET A 8 52.63 -33.75 -10.14
CA MET A 8 51.68 -33.40 -11.21
C MET A 8 50.27 -33.43 -10.62
N CYS A 9 50.03 -32.58 -9.60
CA CYS A 9 48.70 -32.02 -9.46
C CYS A 9 48.63 -31.02 -10.60
N VAL A 10 48.05 -31.46 -11.72
CA VAL A 10 47.45 -30.57 -12.70
C VAL A 10 46.48 -29.72 -11.90
N SER A 11 46.94 -28.56 -11.42
CA SER A 11 46.03 -27.45 -11.21
C SER A 11 45.43 -27.23 -12.60
N MET A 12 44.21 -27.74 -12.80
CA MET A 12 43.32 -27.15 -13.78
C MET A 12 43.30 -25.67 -13.40
N MET A 13 44.11 -24.87 -14.09
CA MET A 13 43.83 -23.45 -14.20
C MET A 13 42.47 -23.41 -14.90
N MET A 14 41.41 -23.36 -14.10
CA MET A 14 40.13 -22.86 -14.57
C MET A 14 40.44 -21.45 -15.07
N ALA A 15 40.45 -21.27 -16.39
CA ALA A 15 40.48 -19.94 -16.96
C ALA A 15 39.18 -19.27 -16.53
N GLN A 16 39.29 -18.14 -15.84
CA GLN A 16 38.15 -17.25 -15.63
C GLN A 16 37.73 -16.73 -17.01
N PHE A 17 36.51 -17.03 -17.45
CA PHE A 17 35.96 -16.55 -18.72
C PHE A 17 35.12 -15.30 -18.50
N ASN A 18 35.68 -14.28 -17.86
CA ASN A 18 34.95 -13.04 -17.65
C ASN A 18 35.07 -12.15 -18.91
N THR A 19 33.96 -11.55 -19.32
CA THR A 19 33.86 -10.65 -20.47
C THR A 19 33.44 -9.28 -19.96
N SER A 20 34.09 -8.22 -20.41
CA SER A 20 33.69 -6.85 -20.12
C SER A 20 33.90 -5.99 -21.36
N ASP A 21 32.87 -5.24 -21.76
CA ASP A 21 32.91 -4.19 -22.77
C ASP A 21 32.62 -2.85 -22.09
N VAL A 22 33.42 -1.83 -22.40
CA VAL A 22 33.29 -0.49 -21.82
C VAL A 22 33.46 0.51 -22.96
N ASN A 23 32.36 1.17 -23.33
CA ASN A 23 32.31 2.19 -24.36
C ASN A 23 32.04 3.55 -23.69
N GLN A 24 32.96 4.49 -23.86
CA GLN A 24 32.84 5.84 -23.30
C GLN A 24 32.98 6.88 -24.42
N VAL A 25 32.00 7.77 -24.56
CA VAL A 25 31.99 8.82 -25.58
C VAL A 25 31.65 10.17 -24.93
N GLY A 26 32.65 11.03 -24.79
CA GLY A 26 32.53 12.39 -24.24
C GLY A 26 33.74 12.76 -23.37
N SER A 27 33.61 13.66 -22.40
CA SER A 27 34.71 14.17 -21.57
C SER A 27 34.41 14.12 -20.07
N GLY A 28 35.27 13.48 -19.28
CA GLY A 28 35.12 13.40 -17.82
C GLY A 28 34.63 12.06 -17.27
N ASN A 29 34.08 11.19 -18.13
CA ASN A 29 33.53 9.89 -17.72
C ASN A 29 34.54 8.99 -17.00
N THR A 30 34.11 8.34 -15.91
CA THR A 30 34.84 7.30 -15.20
C THR A 30 34.05 5.99 -15.23
N SER A 31 34.71 4.89 -15.56
CA SER A 31 34.10 3.56 -15.51
C SER A 31 35.07 2.57 -14.90
N THR A 32 34.63 1.83 -13.89
CA THR A 32 35.42 0.82 -13.20
C THR A 32 34.67 -0.51 -13.19
N VAL A 33 35.19 -1.51 -13.90
CA VAL A 33 34.65 -2.88 -13.87
C VAL A 33 35.62 -3.82 -13.15
N SER A 34 35.13 -4.55 -12.15
CA SER A 34 35.88 -5.57 -11.41
C SER A 34 35.11 -6.90 -11.41
N GLN A 35 35.70 -7.96 -11.97
CA GLN A 35 35.05 -9.26 -12.07
C GLN A 35 35.92 -10.34 -11.42
N ALA A 36 35.42 -11.00 -10.38
CA ALA A 36 36.11 -12.11 -9.72
C ALA A 36 35.27 -13.39 -9.74
N GLY A 37 35.72 -14.42 -10.46
CA GLY A 37 35.02 -15.72 -10.51
C GLY A 37 35.01 -16.33 -11.91
N LEU A 38 33.93 -16.97 -12.36
CA LEU A 38 33.86 -17.63 -13.68
C LEU A 38 32.67 -17.10 -14.50
N THR A 39 32.87 -16.81 -15.79
CA THR A 39 31.78 -16.49 -16.75
C THR A 39 30.95 -15.24 -16.48
N ASN A 40 31.47 -14.27 -15.70
CA ASN A 40 30.79 -12.98 -15.50
C ASN A 40 30.86 -12.13 -16.78
N ASP A 41 29.78 -11.44 -17.14
CA ASP A 41 29.67 -10.57 -18.32
C ASP A 41 29.21 -9.17 -17.90
N SER A 42 29.85 -8.14 -18.42
CA SER A 42 29.53 -6.74 -18.12
C SER A 42 29.63 -5.89 -19.39
N ASP A 43 28.60 -5.10 -19.70
CA ASP A 43 28.61 -4.09 -20.76
C ASP A 43 28.30 -2.73 -20.15
N VAL A 44 29.16 -1.74 -20.39
CA VAL A 44 28.99 -0.37 -19.90
C VAL A 44 29.11 0.59 -21.08
N ASP A 45 28.04 1.31 -21.39
CA ASP A 45 27.98 2.33 -22.45
C ASP A 45 27.63 3.70 -21.84
N SER A 46 28.62 4.58 -21.71
CA SER A 46 28.47 5.94 -21.16
C SER A 46 28.71 6.99 -22.25
N VAL A 47 27.64 7.65 -22.70
CA VAL A 47 27.65 8.67 -23.76
C VAL A 47 27.24 10.02 -23.16
N GLY A 48 28.19 10.95 -23.05
CA GLY A 48 28.05 12.23 -22.33
C GLY A 48 29.37 12.68 -21.68
N ASP A 49 29.37 13.81 -20.98
CA ASP A 49 30.46 14.30 -20.11
C ASP A 49 30.33 13.72 -18.66
N ASP A 50 31.35 13.82 -17.80
CA ASP A 50 31.36 13.52 -16.33
C ASP A 50 30.51 12.32 -15.74
N ASN A 51 30.15 11.31 -16.53
CA ASN A 51 29.36 10.13 -16.07
C ASN A 51 30.24 9.13 -15.30
N ASP A 52 29.80 8.64 -14.14
CA ASP A 52 30.51 7.63 -13.32
C ASP A 52 29.76 6.29 -13.31
N SER A 53 30.47 5.21 -13.59
CA SER A 53 29.94 3.84 -13.50
C SER A 53 30.92 2.92 -12.76
N SER A 54 30.42 2.14 -11.82
CA SER A 54 31.21 1.14 -11.09
C SER A 54 30.47 -0.19 -11.05
N VAL A 55 31.01 -1.22 -11.71
CA VAL A 55 30.46 -2.57 -11.73
C VAL A 55 31.42 -3.54 -11.03
N ALA A 56 30.96 -4.21 -9.98
CA ALA A 56 31.70 -5.25 -9.26
C ALA A 56 30.91 -6.56 -9.28
N GLN A 57 31.44 -7.60 -9.94
CA GLN A 57 30.80 -8.91 -10.04
C GLN A 57 31.67 -9.99 -9.41
N ASN A 58 31.32 -10.50 -8.24
CA ASN A 58 31.99 -11.63 -7.62
C ASN A 58 31.11 -12.89 -7.70
N GLY A 59 31.63 -13.98 -8.26
CA GLY A 59 30.91 -15.27 -8.34
C GLY A 59 30.86 -15.85 -9.74
N THR A 60 29.74 -16.46 -10.15
CA THR A 60 29.69 -17.18 -11.43
C THR A 60 28.49 -16.84 -12.31
N SER A 61 28.74 -16.49 -13.57
CA SER A 61 27.73 -16.17 -14.58
C SER A 61 26.83 -14.98 -14.24
N ASN A 62 27.35 -13.98 -13.52
CA ASN A 62 26.61 -12.73 -13.31
C ASN A 62 26.67 -11.86 -14.57
N THR A 63 25.56 -11.21 -14.91
CA THR A 63 25.39 -10.38 -16.12
C THR A 63 24.98 -8.97 -15.70
N SER A 64 25.66 -7.96 -16.24
CA SER A 64 25.41 -6.55 -15.94
C SER A 64 25.47 -5.72 -17.22
N GLU A 65 24.40 -5.00 -17.55
CA GLU A 65 24.42 -3.93 -18.56
C GLU A 65 24.14 -2.58 -17.88
N VAL A 66 24.96 -1.57 -18.19
CA VAL A 66 24.80 -0.20 -17.72
C VAL A 66 24.85 0.73 -18.93
N ARG A 67 23.78 1.47 -19.17
CA ARG A 67 23.68 2.47 -20.23
C ARG A 67 23.40 3.84 -19.63
N GLN A 68 24.27 4.80 -19.87
CA GLN A 68 24.09 6.19 -19.47
C GLN A 68 24.13 7.04 -20.73
N THR A 69 23.00 7.63 -21.12
CA THR A 69 22.91 8.44 -22.33
C THR A 69 22.50 9.86 -21.98
N GLY A 70 23.23 10.84 -22.50
CA GLY A 70 22.81 12.23 -22.47
C GLY A 70 21.83 12.55 -23.60
N GLY A 71 20.68 13.13 -23.24
CA GLY A 71 19.87 13.97 -24.12
C GLY A 71 18.55 13.36 -24.60
N GLY A 72 17.47 13.76 -23.94
CA GLY A 72 16.10 13.57 -24.41
C GLY A 72 15.84 14.16 -25.82
N PRO A 73 14.66 13.90 -26.41
CA PRO A 73 14.33 14.25 -27.79
C PRO A 73 14.08 15.76 -27.95
N GLY A 74 15.14 16.56 -27.86
CA GLY A 74 15.01 18.01 -27.75
C GLY A 74 16.29 18.84 -27.82
N GLY A 75 17.48 18.25 -27.69
CA GLY A 75 18.75 18.80 -28.15
C GLY A 75 19.19 20.18 -27.63
N ASP A 76 20.06 20.16 -26.63
CA ASP A 76 21.15 21.12 -26.41
C ASP A 76 22.27 20.48 -25.58
N GLY A 77 22.99 19.53 -26.19
CA GLY A 77 23.99 18.72 -25.49
C GLY A 77 25.16 19.47 -24.86
N LEU A 78 25.05 19.76 -23.56
CA LEU A 78 26.05 19.52 -22.51
C LEU A 78 25.42 19.76 -21.12
N SER A 79 25.18 18.68 -20.38
CA SER A 79 25.24 18.56 -18.92
C SER A 79 25.09 17.05 -18.63
N ASP A 80 25.91 16.50 -17.74
CA ASP A 80 26.02 15.07 -17.49
C ASP A 80 26.75 14.87 -16.15
N ASN A 81 26.25 13.96 -15.32
CA ASN A 81 26.76 13.63 -13.98
C ASN A 81 26.14 12.32 -13.48
N ASN A 82 25.66 11.46 -14.38
CA ASN A 82 24.93 10.27 -13.95
C ASN A 82 25.90 9.30 -13.26
N SER A 83 25.48 8.77 -12.11
CA SER A 83 26.24 7.80 -11.33
C SER A 83 25.51 6.47 -11.28
N SER A 84 26.21 5.40 -11.60
CA SER A 84 25.71 4.04 -11.43
C SER A 84 26.71 3.19 -10.64
N THR A 85 26.25 2.54 -9.58
CA THR A 85 27.05 1.55 -8.84
C THR A 85 26.31 0.23 -8.81
N VAL A 86 26.96 -0.83 -9.26
CA VAL A 86 26.39 -2.18 -9.37
C VAL A 86 27.33 -3.15 -8.66
N THR A 87 26.83 -3.87 -7.66
CA THR A 87 27.53 -4.98 -7.02
C THR A 87 26.70 -6.24 -7.15
N GLN A 88 27.31 -7.32 -7.65
CA GLN A 88 26.67 -8.63 -7.79
C GLN A 88 27.57 -9.71 -7.17
N ASP A 89 27.20 -10.19 -6.00
CA ASP A 89 27.90 -11.24 -5.27
C ASP A 89 27.07 -12.53 -5.32
N GLY A 90 27.44 -13.52 -6.14
CA GLY A 90 26.56 -14.69 -6.30
C GLY A 90 26.66 -15.47 -7.60
N THR A 91 25.56 -16.14 -7.98
CA THR A 91 25.49 -16.90 -9.24
C THR A 91 24.28 -16.50 -10.07
N THR A 92 24.48 -16.27 -11.37
CA THR A 92 23.40 -15.98 -12.34
C THR A 92 22.53 -14.76 -12.02
N ASN A 93 23.06 -13.78 -11.28
CA ASN A 93 22.35 -12.52 -11.07
C ASN A 93 22.40 -11.68 -12.35
N ASN A 94 21.26 -11.14 -12.75
CA ASN A 94 21.09 -10.26 -13.91
C ASN A 94 20.78 -8.85 -13.42
N GLN A 95 21.35 -7.86 -14.10
CA GLN A 95 20.92 -6.49 -13.88
C GLN A 95 21.07 -5.63 -15.12
N PHE A 96 20.17 -4.66 -15.24
CA PHE A 96 20.17 -3.63 -16.26
C PHE A 96 19.89 -2.27 -15.63
N VAL A 97 20.74 -1.28 -15.92
CA VAL A 97 20.54 0.12 -15.52
C VAL A 97 20.57 0.98 -16.78
N TRP A 98 19.51 1.75 -17.02
CA TRP A 98 19.45 2.79 -18.04
C TRP A 98 19.13 4.13 -17.38
N GLN A 99 19.99 5.12 -17.60
CA GLN A 99 19.78 6.51 -17.18
C GLN A 99 19.81 7.41 -18.42
N ASP A 100 18.77 8.20 -18.66
CA ASP A 100 18.66 9.18 -19.75
C ASP A 100 18.32 10.58 -19.20
N GLY A 101 19.26 11.53 -19.26
CA GLY A 101 19.16 12.88 -18.68
C GLY A 101 20.35 13.23 -17.76
N ASP A 102 20.20 14.18 -16.84
CA ASP A 102 21.30 14.73 -16.03
C ASP A 102 21.21 14.35 -14.54
N ASP A 103 22.35 14.25 -13.84
CA ASP A 103 22.43 14.07 -12.36
C ASP A 103 21.68 12.84 -11.76
N ASN A 104 21.34 11.82 -12.55
CA ASN A 104 20.67 10.62 -12.06
C ASN A 104 21.63 9.67 -11.32
N THR A 105 21.18 9.05 -10.22
CA THR A 105 21.96 8.10 -9.43
C THR A 105 21.25 6.76 -9.27
N ALA A 106 21.87 5.66 -9.72
CA ALA A 106 21.38 4.30 -9.54
C ALA A 106 22.39 3.48 -8.71
N SER A 107 21.91 2.78 -7.68
CA SER A 107 22.73 1.89 -6.86
C SER A 107 22.07 0.52 -6.73
N LEU A 108 22.72 -0.52 -7.27
CA LEU A 108 22.25 -1.90 -7.20
C LEU A 108 23.21 -2.79 -6.41
N ASP A 109 22.68 -3.57 -5.47
CA ASP A 109 23.41 -4.60 -4.73
C ASP A 109 22.62 -5.93 -4.71
N GLN A 110 23.15 -6.96 -5.38
CA GLN A 110 22.53 -8.29 -5.46
C GLN A 110 23.44 -9.35 -4.84
N ASP A 111 23.08 -9.89 -3.67
CA ASP A 111 23.74 -11.02 -3.02
C ASP A 111 22.86 -12.29 -3.13
N GLY A 112 23.35 -13.34 -3.78
CA GLY A 112 22.65 -14.63 -3.86
C GLY A 112 22.56 -15.27 -5.25
N THR A 113 21.41 -15.82 -5.64
CA THR A 113 21.31 -16.59 -6.89
C THR A 113 20.11 -16.24 -7.77
N SER A 114 20.35 -15.94 -9.05
CA SER A 114 19.30 -15.65 -10.05
C SER A 114 18.40 -14.44 -9.72
N ASN A 115 18.90 -13.45 -8.98
CA ASN A 115 18.17 -12.21 -8.80
C ASN A 115 18.21 -11.40 -10.11
N ASP A 116 17.09 -10.82 -10.52
CA ASP A 116 16.96 -9.94 -11.69
C ASP A 116 16.56 -8.54 -11.22
N SER A 117 17.13 -7.52 -11.86
CA SER A 117 16.73 -6.14 -11.57
C SER A 117 16.91 -5.24 -12.77
N TYR A 118 15.89 -4.44 -13.05
CA TYR A 118 15.85 -3.49 -14.14
C TYR A 118 15.54 -2.10 -13.57
N VAL A 119 16.44 -1.15 -13.81
CA VAL A 119 16.26 0.25 -13.41
C VAL A 119 16.34 1.12 -14.66
N ASP A 120 15.30 1.89 -14.93
CA ASP A 120 15.20 2.78 -16.08
C ASP A 120 14.74 4.18 -15.63
N GLN A 121 15.66 5.13 -15.64
CA GLN A 121 15.47 6.51 -15.15
C GLN A 121 15.56 7.48 -16.33
N TRP A 122 14.53 8.29 -16.53
CA TRP A 122 14.45 9.34 -17.55
C TRP A 122 14.27 10.70 -16.85
N GLY A 123 14.87 11.77 -17.38
CA GLY A 123 14.80 13.11 -16.77
C GLY A 123 16.02 13.43 -15.91
N ASP A 124 15.90 14.40 -15.01
CA ASP A 124 17.04 14.94 -14.24
C ASP A 124 16.92 14.67 -12.72
N ASP A 125 18.05 14.57 -12.00
CA ASP A 125 18.14 14.45 -10.52
C ASP A 125 17.47 13.22 -9.87
N SER A 126 17.13 12.15 -10.60
CA SER A 126 16.43 10.98 -10.01
C SER A 126 17.38 9.97 -9.35
N SER A 127 16.98 9.41 -8.21
CA SER A 127 17.73 8.40 -7.47
C SER A 127 16.97 7.08 -7.33
N SER A 128 17.64 5.96 -7.63
CA SER A 128 17.12 4.62 -7.41
C SER A 128 18.14 3.77 -6.66
N THR A 129 17.70 3.05 -5.63
CA THR A 129 18.53 2.08 -4.91
C THR A 129 17.79 0.75 -4.81
N THR A 130 18.35 -0.32 -5.39
CA THR A 130 17.79 -1.67 -5.28
C THR A 130 18.77 -2.60 -4.58
N THR A 131 18.33 -3.27 -3.51
CA THR A 131 19.10 -4.30 -2.81
C THR A 131 18.31 -5.62 -2.82
N GLN A 132 18.90 -6.70 -3.32
CA GLN A 132 18.29 -8.02 -3.39
C GLN A 132 19.19 -9.06 -2.73
N ASN A 133 18.74 -9.63 -1.60
CA ASN A 133 19.47 -10.64 -0.85
C ASN A 133 18.69 -11.96 -0.85
N GLY A 134 19.18 -12.99 -1.53
CA GLY A 134 18.56 -14.31 -1.63
C GLY A 134 18.44 -14.82 -3.07
N SER A 135 17.38 -15.53 -3.42
CA SER A 135 17.26 -16.23 -4.70
C SER A 135 16.04 -15.79 -5.52
N ASN A 136 16.17 -15.64 -6.84
CA ASN A 136 15.07 -15.33 -7.76
C ASN A 136 14.23 -14.07 -7.40
N ASN A 137 14.80 -13.10 -6.69
CA ASN A 137 14.09 -11.84 -6.49
C ASN A 137 14.11 -11.04 -7.81
N ASP A 138 13.00 -10.40 -8.14
CA ASP A 138 12.79 -9.61 -9.36
C ASP A 138 12.39 -8.19 -8.97
N SER A 139 13.03 -7.18 -9.54
CA SER A 139 12.75 -5.78 -9.23
C SER A 139 12.86 -4.90 -10.47
N ASP A 140 11.73 -4.32 -10.85
CA ASP A 140 11.62 -3.34 -11.93
C ASP A 140 11.34 -1.95 -11.35
N VAL A 141 12.17 -0.97 -11.71
CA VAL A 141 12.00 0.45 -11.33
C VAL A 141 12.02 1.31 -12.58
N PHE A 142 10.92 2.02 -12.82
CA PHE A 142 10.75 2.98 -13.91
C PHE A 142 10.51 4.37 -13.32
N GLN A 143 11.30 5.37 -13.73
CA GLN A 143 11.16 6.75 -13.29
C GLN A 143 11.19 7.70 -14.49
N GLY A 144 10.23 8.62 -14.59
CA GLY A 144 10.28 9.76 -15.50
C GLY A 144 9.88 9.52 -16.97
N TYR A 145 9.16 8.42 -17.30
CA TYR A 145 8.62 8.25 -18.66
C TYR A 145 7.42 9.18 -18.91
N GLY A 146 7.64 10.35 -19.53
CA GLY A 146 6.49 11.08 -20.09
C GLY A 146 6.69 12.54 -20.48
N VAL A 147 7.61 13.27 -19.86
CA VAL A 147 7.73 14.72 -20.10
C VAL A 147 9.17 15.18 -19.94
N ALA A 148 9.69 15.90 -20.93
CA ALA A 148 11.01 16.53 -20.82
C ALA A 148 10.97 17.65 -19.78
N GLY A 149 11.73 17.49 -18.68
CA GLY A 149 11.91 18.50 -17.63
C GLY A 149 11.30 18.19 -16.27
N ASP A 150 10.86 16.95 -16.03
CA ASP A 150 10.45 16.46 -14.70
C ASP A 150 11.70 16.04 -13.90
N GLY A 151 11.71 16.33 -12.60
CA GLY A 151 12.88 16.32 -11.72
C GLY A 151 12.74 15.41 -10.49
N SER A 152 13.88 15.04 -9.90
CA SER A 152 14.08 14.39 -8.60
C SER A 152 12.97 13.43 -8.14
N HIS A 153 13.03 12.17 -8.58
CA HIS A 153 12.29 11.06 -7.96
C HIS A 153 13.22 10.20 -7.11
N THR A 154 12.75 9.68 -5.98
CA THR A 154 13.50 8.68 -5.19
C THR A 154 12.75 7.35 -5.21
N SER A 155 13.46 6.27 -5.50
CA SER A 155 12.96 4.89 -5.32
C SER A 155 13.96 4.05 -4.54
N ILE A 156 13.50 3.36 -3.51
CA ILE A 156 14.29 2.41 -2.73
C ILE A 156 13.56 1.07 -2.71
N VAL A 157 14.17 0.03 -3.27
CA VAL A 157 13.64 -1.34 -3.23
C VAL A 157 14.60 -2.24 -2.47
N ASN A 158 14.13 -2.92 -1.41
CA ASN A 158 14.92 -3.83 -0.60
C ASN A 158 14.18 -5.17 -0.44
N GLN A 159 14.64 -6.18 -1.16
CA GLN A 159 14.09 -7.54 -1.14
C GLN A 159 15.03 -8.48 -0.40
N GLN A 160 14.55 -9.14 0.66
CA GLN A 160 15.30 -10.10 1.47
C GLN A 160 14.57 -11.43 1.55
N GLY A 161 15.09 -12.47 0.90
CA GLY A 161 14.53 -13.81 0.84
C GLY A 161 14.45 -14.33 -0.60
N ASP A 162 13.50 -15.21 -0.92
CA ASP A 162 13.43 -15.87 -2.22
C ASP A 162 12.14 -15.52 -3.00
N ASP A 163 12.20 -15.41 -4.32
CA ASP A 163 11.03 -15.23 -5.21
C ASP A 163 10.18 -13.94 -4.95
N ASN A 164 10.72 -12.88 -4.35
CA ASN A 164 9.99 -11.61 -4.20
C ASN A 164 9.99 -10.80 -5.50
N VAL A 165 8.87 -10.15 -5.83
CA VAL A 165 8.69 -9.31 -7.02
C VAL A 165 8.26 -7.91 -6.60
N SER A 166 8.94 -6.89 -7.11
CA SER A 166 8.59 -5.49 -6.87
C SER A 166 8.63 -4.71 -8.17
N THR A 167 7.55 -4.01 -8.48
CA THR A 167 7.50 -3.01 -9.55
C THR A 167 7.28 -1.64 -8.92
N VAL A 168 8.08 -0.65 -9.31
CA VAL A 168 7.87 0.76 -8.96
C VAL A 168 7.87 1.57 -10.25
N ASP A 169 6.79 2.29 -10.51
CA ASP A 169 6.62 3.17 -11.66
C ASP A 169 6.28 4.60 -11.19
N GLN A 170 7.12 5.58 -11.53
CA GLN A 170 6.96 6.98 -11.13
C GLN A 170 6.91 7.87 -12.38
N ASN A 171 5.76 7.91 -13.05
CA ASN A 171 5.61 8.36 -14.44
C ASN A 171 5.10 9.79 -14.67
N GLY A 172 5.15 10.67 -13.67
CA GLY A 172 4.92 12.10 -13.91
C GLY A 172 5.29 12.98 -12.74
N GLY A 173 5.47 14.28 -13.00
CA GLY A 173 5.70 15.31 -11.99
C GLY A 173 7.12 15.34 -11.44
N THR A 174 7.34 16.00 -10.30
CA THR A 174 8.63 16.06 -9.60
C THR A 174 8.46 15.65 -8.15
N GLY A 175 9.46 15.02 -7.52
CA GLY A 175 9.47 14.81 -6.06
C GLY A 175 8.77 13.55 -5.54
N ASN A 176 8.35 12.63 -6.42
CA ASN A 176 7.77 11.37 -5.94
C ASN A 176 8.83 10.50 -5.26
N ASP A 177 8.52 10.04 -4.06
CA ASP A 177 9.34 9.15 -3.24
C ASP A 177 8.60 7.80 -3.07
N SER A 178 9.31 6.70 -3.27
CA SER A 178 8.80 5.34 -3.09
C SER A 178 9.82 4.49 -2.35
N GLU A 179 9.42 3.82 -1.27
CA GLU A 179 10.23 2.83 -0.57
C GLU A 179 9.47 1.52 -0.41
N VAL A 180 10.00 0.44 -0.99
CA VAL A 180 9.45 -0.91 -0.92
C VAL A 180 10.44 -1.83 -0.19
N ILE A 181 10.02 -2.40 0.93
CA ILE A 181 10.78 -3.39 1.71
C ILE A 181 10.01 -4.70 1.74
N GLN A 182 10.53 -5.73 1.07
CA GLN A 182 9.95 -7.08 1.09
C GLN A 182 10.88 -8.03 1.83
N LEU A 183 10.39 -8.65 2.90
CA LEU A 183 11.09 -9.68 3.66
C LEU A 183 10.37 -11.01 3.44
N GLY A 184 11.06 -12.13 3.30
CA GLY A 184 10.44 -13.46 3.18
C GLY A 184 10.40 -13.99 1.74
N GLU A 185 9.39 -14.81 1.42
CA GLU A 185 9.30 -15.48 0.11
C GLU A 185 8.01 -15.11 -0.65
N ASN A 186 8.06 -15.00 -1.99
CA ASN A 186 6.89 -14.81 -2.87
C ASN A 186 6.04 -13.55 -2.61
N ASN A 187 6.60 -12.48 -2.06
CA ASN A 187 5.84 -11.23 -1.93
C ASN A 187 5.80 -10.47 -3.26
N LEU A 188 4.66 -9.86 -3.57
CA LEU A 188 4.44 -9.00 -4.74
C LEU A 188 4.12 -7.58 -4.25
N SER A 189 4.82 -6.59 -4.80
CA SER A 189 4.52 -5.18 -4.61
C SER A 189 4.46 -4.49 -5.97
N ASP A 190 3.44 -3.68 -6.19
CA ASP A 190 3.30 -2.79 -7.34
C ASP A 190 3.01 -1.37 -6.81
N VAL A 191 3.77 -0.38 -7.26
CA VAL A 191 3.61 1.01 -6.85
C VAL A 191 3.64 1.88 -8.11
N ASP A 192 2.53 2.55 -8.42
CA ASP A 192 2.42 3.53 -9.51
C ASP A 192 2.12 4.93 -8.92
N GLN A 193 2.99 5.90 -9.20
CA GLN A 193 2.84 7.28 -8.76
C GLN A 193 2.83 8.22 -9.96
N THR A 194 1.72 8.93 -10.17
CA THR A 194 1.60 9.97 -11.19
C THR A 194 1.26 11.33 -10.57
N GLY A 195 2.04 12.36 -10.89
CA GLY A 195 1.89 13.72 -10.34
C GLY A 195 3.07 14.14 -9.45
N ASN A 196 2.97 15.19 -8.64
CA ASN A 196 4.13 15.72 -7.90
C ASN A 196 4.14 15.31 -6.42
N ASP A 197 5.31 15.16 -5.84
CA ASP A 197 5.53 15.04 -4.38
C ASP A 197 4.70 13.92 -3.70
N ASN A 198 4.38 12.83 -4.40
CA ASN A 198 3.71 11.67 -3.80
C ASN A 198 4.71 10.79 -3.03
N ASP A 199 4.36 10.37 -1.81
CA ASP A 199 5.15 9.47 -0.97
C ASP A 199 4.43 8.13 -0.81
N SER A 200 5.15 7.03 -1.04
CA SER A 200 4.64 5.66 -0.87
C SER A 200 5.67 4.81 -0.12
N PHE A 201 5.23 4.20 0.97
CA PHE A 201 6.06 3.33 1.78
C PHE A 201 5.37 1.98 1.99
N VAL A 202 5.96 0.92 1.47
CA VAL A 202 5.43 -0.45 1.53
C VAL A 202 6.40 -1.35 2.30
N ILE A 203 5.95 -1.94 3.41
CA ILE A 203 6.64 -3.03 4.12
C ILE A 203 5.82 -4.33 4.01
N GLN A 204 6.48 -5.40 3.59
CA GLN A 204 5.97 -6.76 3.65
C GLN A 204 6.91 -7.62 4.51
N GLY A 205 6.38 -8.19 5.60
CA GLY A 205 7.12 -8.96 6.59
C GLY A 205 7.47 -10.40 6.13
N PRO A 206 8.29 -11.15 6.91
CA PRO A 206 9.05 -12.35 6.50
C PRO A 206 8.24 -13.63 6.17
N GLN A 207 6.94 -13.49 5.98
CA GLN A 207 5.98 -14.55 5.67
C GLN A 207 5.69 -14.59 4.15
N MET A 208 4.90 -15.57 3.66
CA MET A 208 4.77 -15.88 2.23
C MET A 208 3.56 -15.20 1.55
N ASP A 209 3.69 -14.87 0.27
CA ASP A 209 2.59 -14.53 -0.65
C ASP A 209 1.81 -13.22 -0.36
N ASN A 210 2.41 -12.21 0.27
CA ASN A 210 1.71 -10.92 0.44
C ASN A 210 1.67 -10.14 -0.88
N ILE A 211 0.57 -9.45 -1.15
CA ILE A 211 0.35 -8.60 -2.32
C ILE A 211 0.03 -7.19 -1.83
N SER A 212 0.79 -6.20 -2.29
CA SER A 212 0.51 -4.78 -2.12
C SER A 212 0.43 -4.12 -3.49
N ASP A 213 -0.61 -3.34 -3.72
CA ASP A 213 -0.83 -2.53 -4.91
C ASP A 213 -1.14 -1.10 -4.43
N VAL A 214 -0.36 -0.12 -4.87
CA VAL A 214 -0.47 1.30 -4.49
C VAL A 214 -0.47 2.15 -5.76
N GLU A 215 -1.61 2.76 -6.09
CA GLU A 215 -1.76 3.73 -7.18
C GLU A 215 -2.03 5.12 -6.57
N GLN A 216 -1.17 6.11 -6.85
CA GLN A 216 -1.33 7.50 -6.40
C GLN A 216 -1.35 8.43 -7.61
N ASN A 217 -2.51 9.03 -7.89
CA ASN A 217 -2.73 9.93 -9.01
C ASN A 217 -3.06 11.35 -8.51
N GLY A 218 -2.08 12.24 -8.51
CA GLY A 218 -2.22 13.66 -8.17
C GLY A 218 -1.00 14.21 -7.45
N ASP A 219 -1.17 15.27 -6.67
CA ASP A 219 -0.04 15.92 -5.97
C ASP A 219 -0.10 15.70 -4.44
N ASP A 220 1.06 15.53 -3.78
CA ASP A 220 1.20 15.45 -2.32
C ASP A 220 0.42 14.28 -1.65
N ASN A 221 0.18 13.15 -2.33
CA ASN A 221 -0.46 11.99 -1.70
C ASN A 221 0.54 11.15 -0.89
N ASP A 222 0.13 10.68 0.29
CA ASP A 222 0.92 9.85 1.21
C ASP A 222 0.23 8.49 1.41
N SER A 223 0.97 7.41 1.18
CA SER A 223 0.50 6.02 1.38
C SER A 223 1.50 5.23 2.21
N PHE A 224 1.04 4.66 3.32
CA PHE A 224 1.82 3.75 4.14
C PHE A 224 1.13 2.39 4.21
N VAL A 225 1.78 1.34 3.71
CA VAL A 225 1.29 -0.04 3.76
C VAL A 225 2.27 -0.90 4.55
N ASP A 226 1.81 -1.55 5.63
CA ASP A 226 2.60 -2.48 6.44
C ASP A 226 1.87 -3.82 6.62
N GLN A 227 2.33 -4.86 5.92
CA GLN A 227 1.72 -6.20 5.88
C GLN A 227 2.60 -7.25 6.55
N TRP A 228 2.09 -7.94 7.56
CA TRP A 228 2.77 -9.03 8.28
C TRP A 228 1.84 -10.24 8.41
N GLY A 229 2.21 -11.36 7.81
CA GLY A 229 1.40 -12.59 7.76
C GLY A 229 1.52 -13.29 6.42
N ASP A 230 0.85 -14.43 6.22
CA ASP A 230 0.81 -15.10 4.91
C ASP A 230 -0.41 -14.63 4.08
N SER A 231 -0.23 -14.41 2.77
CA SER A 231 -1.31 -14.15 1.80
C SER A 231 -2.18 -12.91 2.05
N ASN A 232 -1.65 -11.85 2.67
CA ASN A 232 -2.41 -10.60 2.81
C ASN A 232 -2.45 -9.82 1.49
N ASN A 233 -3.57 -9.16 1.22
CA ASN A 233 -3.76 -8.33 0.03
C ASN A 233 -4.17 -6.92 0.47
N SER A 234 -3.41 -5.92 0.04
CA SER A 234 -3.71 -4.51 0.23
C SER A 234 -3.73 -3.83 -1.13
N ASN A 235 -4.81 -3.12 -1.41
CA ASN A 235 -4.95 -2.26 -2.57
C ASN A 235 -5.25 -0.83 -2.10
N VAL A 236 -4.44 0.13 -2.51
CA VAL A 236 -4.59 1.55 -2.19
C VAL A 236 -4.65 2.33 -3.50
N ASP A 237 -5.74 3.07 -3.71
CA ASP A 237 -5.95 3.93 -4.88
C ASP A 237 -6.30 5.35 -4.38
N GLN A 238 -5.42 6.32 -4.64
CA GLN A 238 -5.55 7.71 -4.23
C GLN A 238 -5.61 8.63 -5.46
N ASP A 239 -6.82 9.06 -5.84
CA ASP A 239 -7.08 9.99 -6.94
C ASP A 239 -7.37 11.40 -6.38
N GLY A 240 -6.42 12.33 -6.52
CA GLY A 240 -6.53 13.74 -6.12
C GLY A 240 -5.30 14.26 -5.38
N ASN A 241 -5.43 15.33 -4.58
CA ASN A 241 -4.28 15.94 -3.91
C ASN A 241 -4.34 15.81 -2.38
N ASP A 242 -3.19 15.79 -1.71
CA ASP A 242 -3.07 15.76 -0.25
C ASP A 242 -3.79 14.57 0.42
N ASN A 243 -4.09 13.46 -0.28
CA ASN A 243 -4.74 12.31 0.34
C ASN A 243 -3.73 11.50 1.16
N SER A 244 -4.14 11.01 2.33
CA SER A 244 -3.32 10.19 3.21
C SER A 244 -4.01 8.86 3.48
N SER A 245 -3.29 7.76 3.28
CA SER A 245 -3.74 6.42 3.63
C SER A 245 -2.72 5.68 4.46
N VAL A 246 -3.20 4.98 5.48
CA VAL A 246 -2.41 4.10 6.32
C VAL A 246 -3.11 2.76 6.37
N VAL A 247 -2.45 1.72 5.87
CA VAL A 247 -2.93 0.33 5.92
C VAL A 247 -1.96 -0.49 6.77
N LEU A 248 -2.43 -0.92 7.94
CA LEU A 248 -1.69 -1.76 8.88
C LEU A 248 -2.35 -3.15 8.95
N GLN A 249 -1.74 -4.13 8.30
CA GLN A 249 -2.15 -5.54 8.37
C GLN A 249 -1.13 -6.29 9.24
N GLY A 250 -1.34 -6.32 10.57
CA GLY A 250 -0.27 -6.57 11.56
C GLY A 250 -0.20 -7.95 12.25
N GLN A 251 1.01 -8.53 12.19
CA GLN A 251 1.73 -9.56 12.97
C GLN A 251 1.18 -10.98 13.25
N ILE A 252 -0.11 -11.31 13.10
CA ILE A 252 -0.61 -12.68 13.40
C ILE A 252 -1.80 -13.08 12.49
N GLY A 253 -1.90 -12.48 11.30
CA GLY A 253 -3.06 -12.59 10.42
C GLY A 253 -2.76 -13.12 9.03
N ASP A 254 -3.38 -14.24 8.64
CA ASP A 254 -3.32 -14.79 7.29
C ASP A 254 -4.56 -14.38 6.46
N SER A 255 -4.37 -14.12 5.17
CA SER A 255 -5.47 -13.88 4.19
C SER A 255 -6.36 -12.67 4.49
N ASN A 256 -5.81 -11.58 5.04
CA ASN A 256 -6.56 -10.33 5.17
C ASN A 256 -6.62 -9.57 3.85
N ILE A 257 -7.73 -8.87 3.62
CA ILE A 257 -7.96 -8.04 2.44
C ILE A 257 -8.30 -6.63 2.90
N SER A 258 -7.54 -5.65 2.45
CA SER A 258 -7.84 -4.22 2.58
C SER A 258 -7.93 -3.60 1.20
N ASN A 259 -8.97 -2.80 0.96
CA ASN A 259 -9.11 -2.00 -0.25
C ASN A 259 -9.49 -0.57 0.13
N VAL A 260 -8.57 0.37 -0.08
CA VAL A 260 -8.75 1.79 0.22
C VAL A 260 -8.82 2.55 -1.10
N ILE A 261 -9.90 3.30 -1.31
CA ILE A 261 -10.08 4.16 -2.48
C ILE A 261 -10.42 5.57 -1.99
N GLN A 262 -9.59 6.57 -2.31
CA GLN A 262 -9.77 7.97 -1.94
C GLN A 262 -9.86 8.83 -3.20
N ASN A 263 -11.01 9.45 -3.44
CA ASN A 263 -11.26 10.33 -4.59
C ASN A 263 -11.57 11.75 -4.13
N GLY A 264 -10.67 12.70 -4.34
CA GLY A 264 -10.81 14.10 -3.94
C GLY A 264 -9.57 14.60 -3.20
N ASN A 265 -9.68 15.63 -2.37
CA ASN A 265 -8.51 16.20 -1.69
C ASN A 265 -8.55 16.00 -0.17
N SER A 266 -7.38 15.85 0.45
CA SER A 266 -7.24 15.80 1.92
C SER A 266 -8.06 14.72 2.61
N ASN A 267 -8.37 13.62 1.92
CA ASN A 267 -9.04 12.48 2.55
C ASN A 267 -8.03 11.67 3.37
N ILE A 268 -8.45 11.18 4.55
CA ILE A 268 -7.66 10.37 5.46
C ILE A 268 -8.34 9.02 5.65
N SER A 269 -7.61 7.92 5.43
CA SER A 269 -8.11 6.57 5.66
C SER A 269 -7.08 5.75 6.45
N ASN A 270 -7.46 5.29 7.63
CA ASN A 270 -6.69 4.37 8.44
C ASN A 270 -7.38 3.02 8.52
N VAL A 271 -6.68 1.95 8.16
CA VAL A 271 -7.19 0.58 8.22
C VAL A 271 -6.22 -0.30 9.00
N ALA A 272 -6.65 -0.79 10.17
CA ALA A 272 -5.94 -1.77 10.99
C ALA A 272 -6.68 -3.12 10.99
N GLN A 273 -6.00 -4.20 10.59
CA GLN A 273 -6.56 -5.56 10.60
C GLN A 273 -5.65 -6.52 11.38
N ILE A 274 -6.17 -7.08 12.48
CA ILE A 274 -5.45 -8.01 13.37
C ILE A 274 -6.20 -9.35 13.43
N GLY A 275 -5.58 -10.43 12.95
CA GLY A 275 -6.15 -11.79 12.91
C GLY A 275 -6.39 -12.29 11.48
N ASN A 276 -7.12 -13.40 11.28
CA ASN A 276 -7.18 -14.07 9.96
C ASN A 276 -8.48 -13.79 9.20
N PHE A 277 -8.40 -13.71 7.86
CA PHE A 277 -9.56 -13.56 6.95
C PHE A 277 -10.41 -12.30 7.15
N ASN A 278 -9.84 -11.23 7.71
CA ASN A 278 -10.56 -9.97 7.84
C ASN A 278 -10.61 -9.24 6.49
N GLY A 279 -11.75 -8.63 6.21
CA GLY A 279 -12.00 -7.85 4.99
C GLY A 279 -12.41 -6.43 5.36
N SER A 280 -11.70 -5.45 4.83
CA SER A 280 -12.03 -4.02 4.95
C SER A 280 -12.09 -3.40 3.57
N GLY A 281 -13.13 -2.60 3.32
CA GLY A 281 -13.22 -1.75 2.14
C GLY A 281 -13.55 -0.33 2.59
N VAL A 282 -12.70 0.63 2.25
CA VAL A 282 -12.93 2.06 2.49
C VAL A 282 -13.00 2.76 1.15
N SER A 283 -14.07 3.55 0.95
CA SER A 283 -14.26 4.39 -0.23
C SER A 283 -14.64 5.80 0.21
N GLN A 284 -13.77 6.78 -0.02
CA GLN A 284 -14.01 8.18 0.28
C GLN A 284 -14.11 8.96 -1.04
N THR A 285 -15.16 9.75 -1.21
CA THR A 285 -15.37 10.60 -2.39
C THR A 285 -15.80 12.00 -1.95
N GLY A 286 -14.97 13.00 -2.25
CA GLY A 286 -15.14 14.38 -1.80
C GLY A 286 -13.87 14.89 -1.11
N ASP A 287 -13.95 16.01 -0.43
CA ASP A 287 -12.81 16.63 0.26
C ASP A 287 -12.91 16.44 1.79
N ASP A 288 -11.77 16.31 2.47
CA ASP A 288 -11.65 16.29 3.94
C ASP A 288 -12.44 15.15 4.64
N ASN A 289 -12.65 13.99 3.99
CA ASN A 289 -13.28 12.84 4.67
C ASN A 289 -12.27 12.06 5.52
N ASP A 290 -12.67 11.59 6.69
CA ASP A 290 -11.86 10.78 7.61
C ASP A 290 -12.55 9.44 7.89
N SER A 291 -11.80 8.34 7.73
CA SER A 291 -12.29 6.97 7.97
C SER A 291 -11.25 6.19 8.77
N ASP A 292 -11.65 5.66 9.93
CA ASP A 292 -10.84 4.78 10.76
C ASP A 292 -11.53 3.42 10.92
N VAL A 293 -10.85 2.35 10.50
CA VAL A 293 -11.35 0.97 10.57
C VAL A 293 -10.38 0.09 11.33
N ASP A 294 -10.76 -0.37 12.53
CA ASP A 294 -10.03 -1.37 13.31
C ASP A 294 -10.82 -2.70 13.34
N GLN A 295 -10.20 -3.79 12.89
CA GLN A 295 -10.77 -5.13 12.91
C GLN A 295 -9.85 -6.09 13.67
N THR A 296 -10.26 -6.48 14.87
CA THR A 296 -9.53 -7.45 15.68
C THR A 296 -10.30 -8.77 15.80
N GLY A 297 -9.67 -9.87 15.38
CA GLY A 297 -10.20 -11.23 15.41
C GLY A 297 -10.27 -11.89 14.02
N ASN A 298 -11.19 -12.82 13.77
CA ASN A 298 -11.20 -13.58 12.50
C ASN A 298 -12.50 -13.42 11.71
N ALA A 299 -12.36 -13.33 10.39
CA ALA A 299 -13.46 -13.26 9.43
C ALA A 299 -14.40 -12.05 9.63
N ASN A 300 -13.88 -10.95 10.16
CA ASN A 300 -14.63 -9.70 10.28
C ASN A 300 -14.70 -8.99 8.92
N SER A 301 -15.81 -8.32 8.65
CA SER A 301 -16.05 -7.58 7.40
C SER A 301 -16.52 -6.17 7.70
N SER A 302 -15.84 -5.17 7.12
CA SER A 302 -16.19 -3.77 7.22
C SER A 302 -16.27 -3.17 5.81
N LEU A 303 -17.30 -2.35 5.57
CA LEU A 303 -17.41 -1.52 4.38
C LEU A 303 -17.78 -0.10 4.79
N VAL A 304 -16.90 0.86 4.54
CA VAL A 304 -17.11 2.29 4.77
C VAL A 304 -17.20 3.01 3.42
N ASN A 305 -18.26 3.77 3.22
CA ASN A 305 -18.45 4.63 2.04
C ASN A 305 -18.85 6.04 2.47
N GLN A 306 -17.96 7.00 2.26
CA GLN A 306 -18.18 8.42 2.55
C GLN A 306 -18.25 9.19 1.24
N ASN A 307 -19.39 9.83 0.96
CA ASN A 307 -19.64 10.58 -0.26
C ASN A 307 -20.16 11.98 0.07
N GLY A 308 -19.29 12.98 -0.05
CA GLY A 308 -19.49 14.37 0.33
C GLY A 308 -18.25 14.90 1.03
N ASN A 309 -18.36 16.03 1.73
CA ASN A 309 -17.19 16.64 2.38
C ASN A 309 -17.27 16.56 3.91
N ASP A 310 -16.11 16.55 4.58
CA ASP A 310 -15.99 16.57 6.05
C ASP A 310 -16.73 15.41 6.76
N ASN A 311 -16.91 14.24 6.12
CA ASN A 311 -17.54 13.09 6.80
C ASN A 311 -16.52 12.34 7.65
N ASP A 312 -16.95 11.88 8.83
CA ASP A 312 -16.16 11.11 9.80
C ASP A 312 -16.83 9.75 10.07
N SER A 313 -16.09 8.66 9.90
CA SER A 313 -16.58 7.30 10.14
C SER A 313 -15.55 6.49 10.92
N VAL A 314 -15.96 5.97 12.07
CA VAL A 314 -15.18 5.04 12.89
C VAL A 314 -15.88 3.69 12.93
N VAL A 315 -15.14 2.63 12.60
CA VAL A 315 -15.60 1.25 12.69
C VAL A 315 -14.61 0.43 13.52
N ASP A 316 -15.07 -0.08 14.66
CA ASP A 316 -14.32 -0.97 15.55
C ASP A 316 -15.02 -2.33 15.64
N GLN A 317 -14.37 -3.40 15.16
CA GLN A 317 -14.89 -4.76 15.19
C GLN A 317 -13.98 -5.70 16.00
N ASP A 318 -14.35 -5.90 17.25
CA ASP A 318 -13.71 -6.86 18.16
C ASP A 318 -14.46 -8.21 18.16
N GLY A 319 -13.85 -9.26 17.62
CA GLY A 319 -14.37 -10.63 17.71
C GLY A 319 -14.36 -11.41 16.39
N ASN A 320 -15.33 -12.30 16.15
CA ASN A 320 -15.29 -13.15 14.94
C ASN A 320 -16.58 -13.12 14.14
N ASN A 321 -16.46 -13.03 12.81
CA ASN A 321 -17.58 -12.96 11.85
C ASN A 321 -18.50 -11.75 12.10
N ASN A 322 -17.96 -10.64 12.58
CA ASN A 322 -18.72 -9.40 12.68
C ASN A 322 -18.79 -8.73 11.29
N SER A 323 -19.90 -8.06 11.00
CA SER A 323 -20.17 -7.38 9.73
C SER A 323 -20.66 -5.96 10.03
N SER A 324 -20.00 -4.96 9.46
CA SER A 324 -20.41 -3.56 9.54
C SER A 324 -20.45 -2.94 8.15
N GLY A 325 -21.45 -2.10 7.92
CA GLY A 325 -21.56 -1.29 6.71
C GLY A 325 -21.95 0.14 7.08
N VAL A 326 -21.08 1.10 6.82
CA VAL A 326 -21.32 2.52 7.03
C VAL A 326 -21.38 3.22 5.68
N ALA A 327 -22.47 3.94 5.43
CA ALA A 327 -22.64 4.78 4.25
C ALA A 327 -23.06 6.19 4.68
N GLN A 328 -22.20 7.18 4.43
CA GLN A 328 -22.43 8.59 4.71
C GLN A 328 -22.53 9.34 3.39
N ILE A 329 -23.68 9.95 3.12
CA ILE A 329 -23.97 10.69 1.89
C ILE A 329 -24.38 12.12 2.28
N GLY A 330 -23.61 13.11 1.87
CA GLY A 330 -23.77 14.52 2.26
C GLY A 330 -22.56 15.03 3.04
N ASP A 331 -22.69 16.19 3.70
CA ASP A 331 -21.57 16.87 4.34
C ASP A 331 -21.64 16.79 5.88
N MET A 332 -20.47 16.70 6.54
CA MET A 332 -20.33 16.71 8.00
C MET A 332 -21.12 15.60 8.72
N ASN A 333 -21.28 14.42 8.14
CA ASN A 333 -21.89 13.29 8.85
C ASN A 333 -20.86 12.58 9.72
N ASP A 334 -21.29 12.10 10.89
CA ASP A 334 -20.49 11.40 11.89
C ASP A 334 -21.14 10.03 12.19
N SER A 335 -20.39 8.95 12.03
CA SER A 335 -20.85 7.59 12.29
C SER A 335 -19.81 6.81 13.08
N SER A 336 -20.22 6.26 14.21
CA SER A 336 -19.43 5.32 15.02
C SER A 336 -20.15 3.98 15.08
N VAL A 337 -19.44 2.89 14.74
CA VAL A 337 -19.93 1.52 14.88
C VAL A 337 -18.92 0.69 15.65
N THR A 338 -19.30 0.23 16.84
CA THR A 338 -18.53 -0.70 17.67
C THR A 338 -19.25 -2.04 17.77
N GLN A 339 -18.59 -3.13 17.42
CA GLN A 339 -19.12 -4.50 17.51
C GLN A 339 -18.20 -5.41 18.31
N ASP A 340 -18.54 -5.72 19.56
CA ASP A 340 -17.86 -6.70 20.40
C ASP A 340 -18.63 -8.04 20.40
N GLY A 341 -18.05 -9.10 19.82
CA GLY A 341 -18.57 -10.45 19.95
C GLY A 341 -18.52 -11.27 18.66
N THR A 342 -19.60 -11.99 18.35
CA THR A 342 -19.60 -12.89 17.18
C THR A 342 -20.89 -12.84 16.40
N LEU A 343 -20.79 -12.81 15.07
CA LEU A 343 -21.94 -12.72 14.16
C LEU A 343 -22.80 -11.46 14.37
N ASN A 344 -22.22 -10.37 14.88
CA ASN A 344 -22.93 -9.09 14.95
C ASN A 344 -22.97 -8.44 13.57
N ASP A 345 -24.11 -7.84 13.22
CA ASP A 345 -24.36 -7.17 11.94
C ASP A 345 -24.92 -5.78 12.19
N SER A 346 -24.24 -4.76 11.66
CA SER A 346 -24.60 -3.35 11.81
C SER A 346 -24.59 -2.68 10.45
N SER A 347 -25.67 -1.95 10.13
CA SER A 347 -25.73 -1.09 8.96
C SER A 347 -26.15 0.31 9.37
N VAL A 348 -25.34 1.30 9.01
CA VAL A 348 -25.61 2.73 9.18
C VAL A 348 -25.68 3.38 7.80
N LEU A 349 -26.78 4.07 7.53
CA LEU A 349 -26.95 4.92 6.35
C LEU A 349 -27.37 6.32 6.80
N GLN A 350 -26.51 7.30 6.54
CA GLN A 350 -26.77 8.72 6.74
C GLN A 350 -26.86 9.40 5.37
N ASP A 351 -28.01 10.00 5.05
CA ASP A 351 -28.27 10.70 3.78
C ASP A 351 -28.82 12.10 4.08
N GLY A 352 -27.92 13.08 4.07
CA GLY A 352 -28.14 14.48 4.46
C GLY A 352 -26.90 15.07 5.16
N ASN A 353 -27.05 16.20 5.85
CA ASN A 353 -25.91 16.88 6.46
C ASN A 353 -25.95 16.89 7.99
N ASN A 354 -24.80 16.84 8.66
CA ASN A 354 -24.69 16.89 10.13
C ASN A 354 -25.47 15.78 10.86
N ASN A 355 -25.63 14.60 10.26
CA ASN A 355 -26.22 13.48 10.98
C ASN A 355 -25.17 12.78 11.84
N ILE A 356 -25.60 12.31 13.01
CA ILE A 356 -24.77 11.58 13.98
C ILE A 356 -25.43 10.22 14.23
N SER A 357 -24.66 9.13 14.10
CA SER A 357 -25.10 7.78 14.39
C SER A 357 -24.05 7.06 15.22
N ASP A 358 -24.44 6.56 16.39
CA ASP A 358 -23.62 5.72 17.25
C ASP A 358 -24.29 4.36 17.43
N VAL A 359 -23.57 3.28 17.12
CA VAL A 359 -24.06 1.90 17.24
C VAL A 359 -23.06 1.07 18.02
N ASP A 360 -23.43 0.62 19.23
CA ASP A 360 -22.70 -0.35 20.05
C ASP A 360 -23.47 -1.67 20.08
N GLN A 361 -22.83 -2.75 19.60
CA GLN A 361 -23.35 -4.11 19.68
C GLN A 361 -22.41 -5.03 20.43
N THR A 362 -22.82 -5.47 21.62
CA THR A 362 -22.09 -6.47 22.41
C THR A 362 -22.87 -7.80 22.48
N GLY A 363 -22.25 -8.91 22.04
CA GLY A 363 -22.80 -10.27 22.22
C GLY A 363 -22.81 -11.15 20.96
N PHE A 364 -23.77 -12.09 20.86
CA PHE A 364 -23.89 -13.02 19.74
C PHE A 364 -25.08 -12.69 18.84
N GLY A 365 -24.84 -12.48 17.54
CA GLY A 365 -25.91 -12.45 16.54
C GLY A 365 -26.81 -11.22 16.60
N ASN A 366 -26.32 -10.09 17.12
CA ASN A 366 -27.09 -8.85 17.16
C ASN A 366 -27.19 -8.22 15.77
N PHE A 367 -28.33 -7.58 15.49
CA PHE A 367 -28.61 -6.87 14.24
C PHE A 367 -29.08 -5.44 14.50
N SER A 368 -28.41 -4.46 13.90
CA SER A 368 -28.79 -3.04 13.95
C SER A 368 -28.86 -2.47 12.54
N ASP A 369 -29.93 -1.75 12.23
CA ASP A 369 -30.13 -1.03 10.97
C ASP A 369 -30.57 0.40 11.27
N VAL A 370 -29.65 1.35 11.13
CA VAL A 370 -29.87 2.78 11.34
C VAL A 370 -29.91 3.50 10.00
N LYS A 371 -31.02 4.21 9.73
CA LYS A 371 -31.21 5.02 8.53
C LYS A 371 -31.65 6.44 8.90
N GLN A 372 -30.81 7.43 8.64
CA GLN A 372 -31.07 8.84 8.86
C GLN A 372 -31.16 9.58 7.53
N PHE A 373 -32.35 10.09 7.19
CA PHE A 373 -32.59 10.90 6.00
C PHE A 373 -32.91 12.34 6.40
N GLY A 374 -32.16 13.32 5.91
CA GLY A 374 -32.29 14.74 6.25
C GLY A 374 -31.14 15.23 7.14
N ASP A 375 -31.29 16.40 7.79
CA ASP A 375 -30.17 17.07 8.47
C ASP A 375 -30.28 17.07 10.00
N GLU A 376 -29.14 17.10 10.69
CA GLU A 376 -29.05 17.21 12.16
C GLU A 376 -29.77 16.07 12.92
N ASN A 377 -29.88 14.86 12.35
CA ASN A 377 -30.47 13.72 13.05
C ASN A 377 -29.42 12.99 13.90
N ASP A 378 -29.82 12.52 15.08
CA ASP A 378 -29.00 11.84 16.07
C ASP A 378 -29.66 10.49 16.42
N SER A 379 -28.89 9.41 16.28
CA SER A 379 -29.31 8.04 16.59
C SER A 379 -28.24 7.36 17.44
N ASP A 380 -28.62 6.87 18.61
CA ASP A 380 -27.81 6.08 19.53
C ASP A 380 -28.48 4.70 19.70
N VAL A 381 -27.77 3.63 19.34
CA VAL A 381 -28.22 2.24 19.45
C VAL A 381 -27.23 1.42 20.25
N ASP A 382 -27.64 0.98 21.44
CA ASP A 382 -26.91 0.09 22.34
C ASP A 382 -27.65 -1.26 22.43
N GLN A 383 -27.02 -2.33 21.92
CA GLN A 383 -27.52 -3.70 21.98
C GLN A 383 -26.59 -4.61 22.77
N ASN A 384 -26.96 -4.91 24.00
CA ASN A 384 -26.23 -5.84 24.87
C ASN A 384 -27.01 -7.16 25.06
N GLY A 385 -26.45 -8.26 24.58
CA GLY A 385 -27.03 -9.61 24.69
C GLY A 385 -27.02 -10.39 23.38
N ASP A 386 -27.85 -11.43 23.26
CA ASP A 386 -27.87 -12.30 22.07
C ASP A 386 -29.13 -12.10 21.21
N PHE A 387 -28.95 -12.07 19.89
CA PHE A 387 -30.03 -12.01 18.89
C PHE A 387 -30.95 -10.78 19.02
N ASN A 388 -30.45 -9.65 19.51
CA ASN A 388 -31.21 -8.41 19.53
C ASN A 388 -31.32 -7.81 18.12
N VAL A 389 -32.46 -7.19 17.82
CA VAL A 389 -32.76 -6.56 16.54
C VAL A 389 -33.23 -5.14 16.80
N SER A 390 -32.52 -4.16 16.25
CA SER A 390 -32.85 -2.74 16.29
C SER A 390 -33.00 -2.21 14.86
N GLY A 391 -34.05 -1.44 14.62
CA GLY A 391 -34.22 -0.68 13.39
C GLY A 391 -34.59 0.75 13.71
N VAL A 392 -33.75 1.71 13.33
CA VAL A 392 -34.01 3.15 13.49
C VAL A 392 -34.16 3.77 12.11
N ILE A 393 -35.29 4.43 11.86
CA ILE A 393 -35.51 5.24 10.67
C ILE A 393 -35.91 6.64 11.11
N GLN A 394 -35.07 7.62 10.77
CA GLN A 394 -35.32 9.05 10.98
C GLN A 394 -35.43 9.73 9.61
N THR A 395 -36.48 10.52 9.39
CA THR A 395 -36.68 11.26 8.15
C THR A 395 -37.12 12.69 8.45
N GLY A 396 -36.24 13.65 8.21
CA GLY A 396 -36.49 15.07 8.44
C GLY A 396 -35.35 15.75 9.21
N LEU A 397 -35.67 16.71 10.08
CA LEU A 397 -34.67 17.52 10.78
C LEU A 397 -34.70 17.28 12.30
N GLN A 398 -33.52 17.27 12.93
CA GLN A 398 -33.37 17.31 14.39
C GLN A 398 -34.10 16.17 15.11
N HIS A 399 -34.05 14.96 14.56
CA HIS A 399 -34.52 13.78 15.26
C HIS A 399 -33.48 13.27 16.25
N VAL A 400 -33.95 12.79 17.41
CA VAL A 400 -33.12 12.09 18.39
C VAL A 400 -33.79 10.76 18.68
N SER A 401 -33.05 9.67 18.51
CA SER A 401 -33.48 8.30 18.80
C SER A 401 -32.44 7.63 19.67
N ILE A 402 -32.86 7.17 20.84
CA ILE A 402 -32.02 6.35 21.73
C ILE A 402 -32.68 4.97 21.86
N VAL A 403 -31.96 3.91 21.53
CA VAL A 403 -32.42 2.52 21.66
C VAL A 403 -31.42 1.73 22.50
N ASN A 404 -31.81 1.34 23.72
CA ASN A 404 -31.06 0.40 24.54
C ASN A 404 -31.82 -0.93 24.65
N GLN A 405 -31.18 -2.03 24.24
CA GLN A 405 -31.72 -3.39 24.34
C GLN A 405 -30.79 -4.26 25.18
N ASP A 406 -31.23 -4.60 26.38
CA ASP A 406 -30.45 -5.32 27.39
C ASP A 406 -31.11 -6.70 27.65
N GLY A 407 -30.52 -7.78 27.12
CA GLY A 407 -31.05 -9.14 27.18
C GLY A 407 -31.14 -9.82 25.81
N ASN A 408 -31.90 -10.91 25.66
CA ASN A 408 -31.86 -11.73 24.44
C ASN A 408 -33.12 -11.63 23.59
N SER A 409 -32.98 -11.65 22.27
CA SER A 409 -34.09 -11.66 21.30
C SER A 409 -35.04 -10.48 21.42
N ASN A 410 -34.54 -9.32 21.83
CA ASN A 410 -35.33 -8.09 21.88
C ASN A 410 -35.45 -7.49 20.47
N VAL A 411 -36.60 -6.91 20.14
CA VAL A 411 -36.88 -6.26 18.87
C VAL A 411 -37.33 -4.82 19.12
N SER A 412 -36.64 -3.85 18.55
CA SER A 412 -36.98 -2.43 18.60
C SER A 412 -37.11 -1.88 17.20
N THR A 413 -38.16 -1.08 16.96
CA THR A 413 -38.29 -0.31 15.72
C THR A 413 -38.68 1.13 16.05
N VAL A 414 -37.85 2.08 15.67
CA VAL A 414 -38.13 3.52 15.76
C VAL A 414 -38.35 4.07 14.36
N ASN A 415 -39.45 4.80 14.15
CA ASN A 415 -39.74 5.52 12.92
C ASN A 415 -40.17 6.96 13.25
N GLN A 416 -39.31 7.93 12.98
CA GLN A 416 -39.56 9.35 13.19
C GLN A 416 -39.62 10.06 11.84
N ASN A 417 -40.73 10.72 11.52
CA ASN A 417 -40.91 11.45 10.26
C ASN A 417 -41.45 12.85 10.52
N GLY A 418 -40.65 13.89 10.28
CA GLY A 418 -41.05 15.28 10.48
C GLY A 418 -39.91 16.10 11.07
N ASN A 419 -40.17 16.94 12.08
CA ASN A 419 -39.10 17.68 12.75
C ASN A 419 -39.15 17.53 14.26
N ASN A 420 -37.99 17.58 14.93
CA ASN A 420 -37.87 17.69 16.39
C ASN A 420 -38.55 16.55 17.17
N HIS A 421 -38.36 15.31 16.72
CA HIS A 421 -38.85 14.13 17.43
C HIS A 421 -37.78 13.57 18.36
N PHE A 422 -38.19 13.23 19.58
CA PHE A 422 -37.36 12.51 20.54
C PHE A 422 -38.01 11.16 20.84
N SER A 423 -37.26 10.08 20.71
CA SER A 423 -37.65 8.75 21.12
C SER A 423 -36.58 8.14 22.01
N ASN A 424 -37.03 7.43 23.05
CA ASN A 424 -36.17 6.64 23.91
C ASN A 424 -36.87 5.29 24.09
N VAL A 425 -36.21 4.24 23.62
CA VAL A 425 -36.63 2.86 23.76
C VAL A 425 -35.64 2.17 24.67
N ASN A 426 -36.10 1.73 25.84
CA ASN A 426 -35.32 0.90 26.75
C ASN A 426 -36.05 -0.43 26.94
N GLN A 427 -35.43 -1.52 26.50
CA GLN A 427 -35.93 -2.88 26.66
C GLN A 427 -34.97 -3.70 27.54
N VAL A 428 -35.43 -4.15 28.69
CA VAL A 428 -34.68 -5.06 29.58
C VAL A 428 -35.39 -6.41 29.67
N GLY A 429 -34.65 -7.50 29.46
CA GLY A 429 -35.16 -8.88 29.52
C GLY A 429 -35.14 -9.59 28.17
N ASN A 430 -35.90 -10.68 28.03
CA ASN A 430 -35.85 -11.52 26.83
C ASN A 430 -37.15 -11.44 26.01
N GLY A 431 -37.04 -11.37 24.69
CA GLY A 431 -38.17 -11.45 23.76
C GLY A 431 -39.08 -10.21 23.77
N ASN A 432 -38.56 -9.06 24.19
CA ASN A 432 -39.35 -7.83 24.20
C ASN A 432 -39.53 -7.31 22.77
N SER A 433 -40.66 -6.65 22.50
CA SER A 433 -40.90 -5.97 21.22
C SER A 433 -41.44 -4.57 21.47
N SER A 434 -40.80 -3.56 20.86
CA SER A 434 -41.20 -2.15 20.93
C SER A 434 -41.25 -1.55 19.55
N SER A 435 -42.24 -0.71 19.32
CA SER A 435 -42.35 0.10 18.11
C SER A 435 -42.72 1.52 18.51
N VAL A 436 -41.90 2.48 18.11
CA VAL A 436 -42.16 3.91 18.26
C VAL A 436 -42.37 4.48 16.86
N SER A 437 -43.49 5.17 16.64
CA SER A 437 -43.75 5.91 15.41
C SER A 437 -44.22 7.32 15.76
N GLN A 438 -43.49 8.32 15.30
CA GLN A 438 -43.79 9.74 15.51
C GLN A 438 -43.85 10.43 14.15
N SER A 439 -44.92 11.19 13.91
CA SER A 439 -45.04 12.01 12.69
C SER A 439 -45.70 13.36 12.95
N ASN A 440 -45.26 14.40 12.23
CA ASN A 440 -45.88 15.73 12.26
C ASN A 440 -45.90 16.45 10.91
#